data_AF-A0A5J4SN06-F1
#
_entry.id   AF-A0A5J4SN06-F1
#
_cell.length_a   1.000
_cell.length_b   1.000
_cell.length_c   1.000
_cell.angle_alpha   90.00
_cell.angle_beta   90.00
_cell.angle_gamma   90.00
#
_symmetry.space_group_name_H-M   'P 1'
#
loop_
_entity.id
_entity.type
_entity.pdbx_description
1 polymer ?
#
loop_
_entity_poly.entity_id
_entity_poly.type
_entity_poly.pdbx_seq_one_letter_code
_entity_poly.pdbx_strand_id
1 'polypeptide(L)'
;MEFSGKIIAVLSPKSGVGKATGNEWKAQEYVIESHEQYPKRMCFEVFGGDKIQQFNIQLNEEITVSFDIDARQWQDRWFNSIRAWKVERETTGGLSSPATNVTYTSTPQPSPTNTPEFTQGDANDDLPF
;
A
#
# COMPACT_ATOMS: atom_id res chain seq x y z
N MET A 1 -3.60 18.11 10.81
CA MET A 1 -2.24 18.37 10.28
C MET A 1 -1.84 17.22 9.37
N GLU A 2 -0.77 17.34 8.57
CA GLU A 2 -0.32 16.30 7.64
C GLU A 2 1.22 16.16 7.61
N PHE A 3 1.71 14.96 7.29
CA PHE A 3 3.13 14.66 7.12
C PHE A 3 3.29 13.54 6.08
N SER A 4 4.22 13.70 5.14
CA SER A 4 4.44 12.77 4.04
C SER A 4 5.86 12.22 4.08
N GLY A 5 6.02 10.96 3.69
CA GLY A 5 7.32 10.31 3.70
C GLY A 5 7.23 8.79 3.62
N LYS A 6 8.38 8.16 3.85
CA LYS A 6 8.53 6.71 3.83
C LYS A 6 8.48 6.11 5.22
N ILE A 7 7.78 4.99 5.37
CA ILE A 7 7.73 4.24 6.62
C ILE A 7 9.05 3.50 6.82
N ILE A 8 9.76 3.84 7.88
CA ILE A 8 11.07 3.27 8.23
C ILE A 8 11.01 2.29 9.42
N ALA A 9 9.91 2.29 10.17
CA ALA A 9 9.68 1.31 11.23
C ALA A 9 8.19 1.05 11.46
N VAL A 10 7.86 -0.22 11.71
CA VAL A 10 6.53 -0.69 12.14
C VAL A 10 6.72 -1.34 13.50
N LEU A 11 6.19 -0.72 14.56
CA LEU A 11 6.33 -1.25 15.92
C LEU A 11 5.23 -2.27 16.21
N SER A 12 5.47 -3.11 17.22
CA SER A 12 4.49 -4.11 17.66
C SER A 12 3.21 -3.43 18.16
N PRO A 13 2.02 -3.94 17.78
CA PRO A 13 0.77 -3.39 18.26
C PRO A 13 0.63 -3.58 19.77
N LYS A 14 0.20 -2.52 20.45
CA LYS A 14 -0.21 -2.52 21.85
C LYS A 14 -1.70 -2.84 21.93
N SER A 15 -2.10 -3.62 22.91
CA SER A 15 -3.51 -3.88 23.20
C SER A 15 -3.78 -3.92 24.69
N GLY A 16 -5.04 -3.76 25.07
CA GLY A 16 -5.48 -3.88 26.45
C GLY A 16 -6.97 -3.66 26.57
N VAL A 17 -7.48 -3.69 27.80
CA VAL A 17 -8.88 -3.39 28.11
C VAL A 17 -8.99 -1.98 28.66
N GLY A 18 -9.87 -1.16 28.09
CA GLY A 18 -10.06 0.22 28.48
C GLY A 18 -10.69 0.31 29.86
N LYS A 19 -10.03 0.97 30.82
CA LYS A 19 -10.53 1.08 32.21
C LYS A 19 -11.89 1.76 32.32
N ALA A 20 -12.23 2.65 31.38
CA ALA A 20 -13.47 3.42 31.41
C ALA A 20 -14.66 2.70 30.73
N THR A 21 -14.41 1.94 29.68
CA THR A 21 -15.47 1.37 28.82
C THR A 21 -15.53 -0.15 28.86
N GLY A 22 -14.50 -0.82 29.40
CA GLY A 22 -14.39 -2.28 29.38
C GLY A 22 -14.11 -2.88 27.99
N ASN A 23 -14.02 -2.04 26.94
CA ASN A 23 -13.75 -2.49 25.58
C ASN A 23 -12.26 -2.74 25.36
N GLU A 24 -11.95 -3.75 24.54
CA GLU A 24 -10.60 -3.96 24.05
C GLU A 24 -10.18 -2.80 23.14
N TRP A 25 -8.98 -2.30 23.35
CA TRP A 25 -8.35 -1.33 22.47
C TRP A 25 -7.09 -1.94 21.87
N LYS A 26 -6.77 -1.49 20.66
CA LYS A 26 -5.53 -1.81 19.97
C LYS A 26 -4.97 -0.52 19.41
N ALA A 27 -3.67 -0.31 19.55
CA ALA A 27 -2.94 0.80 18.99
C ALA A 27 -1.65 0.29 18.37
N GLN A 28 -1.21 0.86 17.27
CA GLN A 28 0.05 0.50 16.64
C GLN A 28 0.84 1.74 16.29
N GLU A 29 2.14 1.71 16.57
CA GLU A 29 3.06 2.83 16.35
C GLU A 29 3.88 2.61 15.08
N TYR A 30 4.14 3.69 14.36
CA TYR A 30 4.89 3.70 13.11
C TYR A 30 5.84 4.90 13.10
N VAL A 31 6.95 4.76 12.37
CA VAL A 31 7.88 5.86 12.15
C VAL A 31 7.95 6.17 10.66
N ILE A 32 7.66 7.43 10.32
CA ILE A 32 7.74 7.97 8.96
C ILE A 32 8.91 8.95 8.86
N GLU A 33 9.62 8.90 7.75
CA GLU A 33 10.77 9.76 7.43
C GLU A 33 10.49 10.56 6.17
N SER A 34 10.68 11.88 6.20
CA SER A 34 10.50 12.74 5.02
C SER A 34 11.65 12.58 4.01
N HIS A 35 11.39 12.91 2.74
CA HIS A 35 12.38 12.81 1.64
C HIS A 35 13.18 14.09 1.39
N GLU A 36 13.20 15.00 2.36
CA GLU A 36 13.89 16.28 2.24
C GLU A 36 15.41 16.11 2.38
N GLN A 37 16.19 17.14 1.99
CA GLN A 37 17.65 17.15 2.16
C GLN A 37 18.09 16.86 3.61
N TYR A 38 17.25 17.24 4.59
CA TYR A 38 17.41 16.91 6.00
C TYR A 38 16.19 16.12 6.47
N PRO A 39 16.21 14.78 6.34
CA PRO A 39 15.04 13.95 6.59
C PRO A 39 14.60 14.09 8.05
N LYS A 40 13.33 14.43 8.24
CA LYS A 40 12.70 14.50 9.55
C LYS A 40 11.97 13.19 9.82
N ARG A 41 12.04 12.73 11.06
CA ARG A 41 11.34 11.52 11.49
C ARG A 41 10.21 11.88 12.43
N MET A 42 9.05 11.27 12.23
CA MET A 42 7.90 11.41 13.11
C MET A 42 7.42 10.02 13.53
N CYS A 43 7.25 9.82 14.84
CA CYS A 43 6.58 8.66 15.38
C CYS A 43 5.11 9.00 15.61
N PHE A 44 4.20 8.16 15.12
CA PHE A 44 2.76 8.37 15.28
C PHE A 44 2.06 7.05 15.61
N GLU A 45 0.89 7.15 16.24
CA GLU A 45 0.03 6.01 16.55
C GLU A 45 -1.23 5.99 15.68
N VAL A 46 -1.64 4.78 15.29
CA VAL A 46 -2.98 4.49 14.77
C VAL A 46 -3.76 3.79 15.87
N PHE A 47 -4.88 4.37 16.28
CA PHE A 47 -5.74 3.81 17.32
C PHE A 47 -6.96 3.10 16.70
N GLY A 48 -7.28 1.92 17.25
CA GLY A 48 -8.39 1.06 16.82
C GLY A 48 -7.91 -0.08 15.93
N GLY A 49 -8.30 -1.32 16.28
CA GLY A 49 -7.96 -2.50 15.50
C GLY A 49 -8.52 -2.50 14.08
N ASP A 50 -9.65 -1.81 13.88
CA ASP A 50 -10.27 -1.58 12.57
C ASP A 50 -9.40 -0.66 11.70
N LYS A 51 -9.02 0.53 12.20
CA LYS A 51 -8.16 1.46 11.47
C LYS A 51 -6.77 0.90 11.17
N ILE A 52 -6.19 0.13 12.10
CA ILE A 52 -4.91 -0.55 11.86
C ILE A 52 -5.01 -1.51 10.67
N GLN A 53 -6.10 -2.30 10.61
CA GLN A 53 -6.34 -3.22 9.49
C GLN A 53 -6.70 -2.48 8.20
N GLN A 54 -7.53 -1.44 8.28
CA GLN A 54 -7.91 -0.62 7.13
C GLN A 54 -6.70 0.07 6.51
N PHE A 55 -5.84 0.67 7.34
CA PHE A 55 -4.66 1.33 6.84
C PHE A 55 -3.61 0.33 6.40
N ASN A 56 -3.45 -0.82 7.04
CA ASN A 56 -2.50 -1.87 6.63
C ASN A 56 -1.09 -1.33 6.28
N ILE A 57 -0.57 -0.39 7.07
CA ILE A 57 0.69 0.31 6.77
C ILE A 57 1.85 -0.68 6.81
N GLN A 58 2.66 -0.71 5.74
CA GLN A 58 3.82 -1.58 5.61
C GLN A 58 5.15 -0.83 5.74
N LEU A 59 6.22 -1.58 6.04
CA LEU A 59 7.58 -1.05 6.02
C LEU A 59 7.96 -0.68 4.58
N ASN A 60 8.72 0.40 4.42
CA ASN A 60 9.15 0.98 3.15
C ASN A 60 8.04 1.55 2.26
N GLU A 61 6.84 1.73 2.78
CA GLU A 61 5.73 2.34 2.05
C GLU A 61 5.80 3.87 2.06
N GLU A 62 5.40 4.51 0.96
CA GLU A 62 5.29 5.96 0.85
C GLU A 62 3.85 6.42 1.10
N ILE A 63 3.66 7.21 2.16
CA ILE A 63 2.34 7.64 2.60
C ILE A 63 2.33 9.12 3.01
N THR A 64 1.14 9.70 2.93
CA THR A 64 0.78 10.95 3.60
C THR A 64 -0.15 10.61 4.76
N VAL A 65 0.27 10.95 5.98
CA VAL A 65 -0.53 10.73 7.18
C VAL A 65 -1.16 12.03 7.64
N SER A 66 -2.48 12.05 7.84
CA SER A 66 -3.17 13.13 8.52
C SER A 66 -3.37 12.79 9.99
N PHE A 67 -2.99 13.71 10.87
CA PHE A 67 -2.94 13.48 12.31
C PHE A 67 -3.35 14.72 13.11
N ASP A 68 -3.65 14.45 14.36
CA ASP A 68 -3.84 15.44 15.42
C ASP A 68 -2.77 15.25 16.51
N ILE A 69 -2.43 16.36 17.17
CA ILE A 69 -1.47 16.39 18.28
C ILE A 69 -2.25 16.66 19.56
N ASP A 70 -2.09 15.77 20.53
CA ASP A 70 -2.63 15.93 21.88
C ASP A 70 -1.50 15.93 22.91
N ALA A 71 -1.69 16.58 24.05
CA ALA A 71 -0.71 16.63 25.12
C ALA A 71 -1.25 15.92 26.36
N ARG A 72 -0.54 14.86 26.80
CA ARG A 72 -0.88 14.12 28.02
C ARG A 72 0.17 14.34 29.09
N GLN A 73 -0.29 14.65 30.29
CA GLN A 73 0.56 14.68 31.47
C GLN A 73 0.74 13.26 32.02
N TRP A 74 1.99 12.88 32.27
CA TRP A 74 2.37 11.61 32.90
C TRP A 74 3.56 11.83 33.82
N GLN A 75 3.41 11.48 35.10
CA GLN A 75 4.48 11.63 36.11
C GLN A 75 5.13 13.03 36.10
N ASP A 76 4.30 14.08 36.20
CA ASP A 76 4.72 15.49 36.18
C ASP A 76 5.37 15.98 34.86
N ARG A 77 5.51 15.10 33.86
CA ARG A 77 6.04 15.43 32.54
C ARG A 77 4.93 15.45 31.50
N TRP A 78 5.06 16.32 30.50
CA TRP A 78 4.13 16.38 29.39
C TRP A 78 4.70 15.64 28.18
N PHE A 79 3.86 14.84 27.54
CA PHE A 79 4.19 14.09 26.35
C PHE A 79 3.19 14.42 25.24
N ASN A 80 3.68 14.66 24.04
CA ASN A 80 2.82 14.76 22.88
C ASN A 80 2.44 13.37 22.39
N SER A 81 1.17 13.19 22.06
CA SER A 81 0.66 12.04 21.33
C SER A 81 0.27 12.49 19.93
N ILE A 82 0.86 11.86 18.93
CA ILE A 82 0.57 12.13 17.51
C ILE A 82 -0.32 11.00 17.03
N ARG A 83 -1.61 11.29 16.80
CA ARG A 83 -2.59 10.28 16.43
C ARG A 83 -3.03 10.45 14.98
N ALA A 84 -2.76 9.44 14.18
CA ALA A 84 -3.19 9.39 12.79
C ALA A 84 -4.66 9.00 12.67
N TRP A 85 -5.42 9.77 11.91
CA TRP A 85 -6.84 9.50 11.64
C TRP A 85 -7.14 9.21 10.17
N LYS A 86 -6.22 9.57 9.26
CA LYS A 86 -6.28 9.27 7.82
C LYS A 86 -4.88 8.96 7.30
N VAL A 87 -4.81 8.03 6.36
CA VAL A 87 -3.60 7.66 5.64
C VAL A 87 -3.93 7.65 4.15
N GLU A 88 -3.14 8.35 3.36
CA GLU A 88 -3.21 8.39 1.90
C GLU A 88 -1.94 7.80 1.33
N ARG A 89 -2.09 6.94 0.33
CA ARG A 89 -0.97 6.37 -0.40
C ARG A 89 -0.87 7.12 -1.71
N GLU A 90 0.33 7.58 -2.05
CA GLU A 90 0.58 8.04 -3.41
C GLU A 90 0.56 6.80 -4.31
N THR A 91 -0.61 6.51 -4.90
CA THR A 91 -0.72 5.46 -5.91
C THR A 91 0.05 5.92 -7.13
N THR A 92 1.29 5.45 -7.25
CA THR A 92 1.99 5.48 -8.54
C THR A 92 1.32 4.43 -9.43
N GLY A 93 0.19 4.80 -10.04
CA GLY A 93 -0.46 4.09 -11.13
C GLY A 93 -0.85 2.63 -10.87
N GLY A 94 -2.08 2.40 -10.41
CA GLY A 94 -2.66 1.04 -10.41
C GLY A 94 -4.07 0.95 -9.85
N LEU A 95 -5.04 1.48 -10.60
CA LEU A 95 -6.46 1.07 -10.66
C LEU A 95 -7.08 0.42 -9.40
N SER A 96 -7.80 1.23 -8.63
CA SER A 96 -8.97 0.74 -7.89
C SER A 96 -10.10 0.38 -8.85
N SER A 97 -10.44 -0.91 -8.97
CA SER A 97 -11.83 -1.42 -9.11
C SER A 97 -11.86 -2.97 -9.11
N PRO A 98 -12.62 -3.62 -8.22
CA PRO A 98 -13.00 -5.02 -8.42
C PRO A 98 -14.26 -5.14 -9.29
N ALA A 99 -14.28 -6.22 -10.07
CA ALA A 99 -15.39 -6.79 -10.85
C ALA A 99 -15.61 -6.29 -12.29
N THR A 100 -14.90 -6.90 -13.24
CA THR A 100 -15.46 -7.20 -14.56
C THR A 100 -15.56 -8.71 -14.70
N ASN A 101 -16.78 -9.24 -14.53
CA ASN A 101 -17.10 -10.63 -14.83
C ASN A 101 -17.25 -10.72 -16.36
N VAL A 102 -16.23 -11.23 -17.05
CA VAL A 102 -16.36 -11.68 -18.45
C VAL A 102 -16.09 -13.17 -18.48
N THR A 103 -17.19 -13.91 -18.63
CA THR A 103 -17.24 -15.36 -18.80
C THR A 103 -16.60 -15.75 -20.13
N TYR A 104 -15.52 -16.53 -20.08
CA TYR A 104 -14.97 -17.23 -21.23
C TYR A 104 -15.76 -18.53 -21.44
N THR A 105 -16.56 -18.62 -22.50
CA THR A 105 -17.10 -19.90 -22.96
C THR A 105 -16.18 -20.48 -24.03
N SER A 106 -15.59 -21.62 -23.69
CA SER A 106 -14.72 -22.46 -24.49
C SER A 106 -15.44 -23.00 -25.74
N THR A 107 -14.84 -22.83 -26.92
CA THR A 107 -15.19 -23.59 -28.12
C THR A 107 -14.05 -24.56 -28.47
N PRO A 108 -14.36 -25.82 -28.81
CA PRO A 108 -13.36 -26.87 -28.98
C PRO A 108 -12.61 -26.79 -30.32
N GLN A 109 -11.31 -27.05 -30.21
CA GLN A 109 -10.30 -27.17 -31.25
C GLN A 109 -10.51 -28.38 -32.18
N PRO A 110 -10.46 -28.20 -33.51
CA PRO A 110 -10.11 -29.28 -34.44
C PRO A 110 -8.60 -29.26 -34.77
N SER A 111 -7.99 -30.44 -34.71
CA SER A 111 -6.58 -30.72 -34.97
C SER A 111 -6.18 -30.49 -36.44
N PRO A 112 -4.94 -30.05 -36.74
CA PRO A 112 -4.33 -30.28 -38.04
C PRO A 112 -3.43 -31.53 -38.04
N THR A 113 -3.65 -32.33 -39.08
CA THR A 113 -3.00 -33.59 -39.43
C THR A 113 -1.92 -33.32 -40.50
N ASN A 114 -0.73 -33.89 -40.28
CA ASN A 114 0.25 -34.40 -41.26
C ASN A 114 1.04 -33.50 -42.24
N THR A 115 2.36 -33.70 -42.14
CA THR A 115 3.40 -33.84 -43.19
C THR A 115 4.08 -32.57 -43.74
N PRO A 116 5.44 -32.56 -43.84
CA PRO A 116 6.23 -31.45 -44.39
C PRO A 116 6.49 -31.63 -45.90
N GLU A 117 6.44 -30.56 -46.70
CA GLU A 117 6.94 -30.61 -48.09
C GLU A 117 7.49 -29.26 -48.59
N PHE A 118 8.80 -29.34 -48.89
CA PHE A 118 9.61 -28.79 -49.96
C PHE A 118 9.21 -27.54 -50.79
N THR A 119 10.26 -26.75 -51.00
CA THR A 119 10.48 -25.53 -51.79
C THR A 119 10.05 -25.56 -53.26
N GLN A 120 9.43 -24.46 -53.73
CA GLN A 120 9.48 -23.92 -55.10
C GLN A 120 8.86 -22.50 -55.05
N GLY A 121 9.31 -21.41 -55.64
CA GLY A 121 10.41 -21.06 -56.53
C GLY A 121 10.17 -19.59 -56.92
N ASP A 122 11.26 -18.83 -56.93
CA ASP A 122 11.53 -17.48 -57.43
C ASP A 122 10.59 -16.88 -58.50
N ALA A 123 10.28 -15.57 -58.41
CA ALA A 123 10.41 -14.61 -59.51
C ALA A 123 9.82 -13.21 -59.16
N ASN A 124 10.72 -12.25 -59.00
CA ASN A 124 10.64 -10.80 -59.34
C ASN A 124 11.12 -9.91 -58.17
N ASP A 125 12.40 -9.54 -58.16
CA ASP A 125 13.01 -8.42 -58.94
C ASP A 125 12.91 -7.13 -58.10
N ASP A 126 13.87 -6.91 -57.19
CA ASP A 126 15.08 -6.11 -57.43
C ASP A 126 14.77 -4.63 -57.71
N LEU A 127 14.98 -3.79 -56.71
CA LEU A 127 15.15 -2.35 -56.90
C LEU A 127 16.27 -1.85 -55.97
N PRO A 128 17.06 -0.87 -56.43
CA PRO A 128 18.52 -0.93 -56.40
C PRO A 128 19.13 0.03 -55.36
N PHE A 129 20.44 -0.14 -55.25
CA PHE A 129 21.47 0.49 -54.39
C PHE A 129 21.27 1.97 -54.02
#